data_AF-W7XET3-F1
#
_entry.id   AF-W7XET3-F1
#
_cell.length_a   1.000
_cell.length_b   1.000
_cell.length_c   1.000
_cell.angle_alpha   90.00
_cell.angle_beta   90.00
_cell.angle_gamma   90.00
#
_symmetry.space_group_name_H-M   'P 1'
#
loop_
_entity.id
_entity.type
_entity.pdbx_description
1 polymer ?
#
loop_
_entity_poly.entity_id
_entity_poly.type
_entity_poly.pdbx_seq_one_letter_code
_entity_poly.pdbx_strand_id
1 'polypeptide(L)'
;MGFKDLDQFSSFFQFSFDKSQRKGTVTGALLTVIVFCIVLGYFIYLLLLFSDNQIDPKYASQSFVQDQVGISLQENLVGFRYEYDTNQSLDDLQSKQNQTYLVFQTYFLFQNGSNNQLIELNYTKCSDPQLYGFNCFDFSQIQDQQLLISTQANIFSSLYIFVHRCSDTDQFKQFIPNNCANQTQIDQIINNPYANLRFNFYTSQFNMTSKKQQVNYRSQVTQVKQGSLFQREDFFSSPIQYNVDHQTFDEQFSQRTGQKQILQVTFELDEIVQYIKIQYPTFPEILALCNSTLTLLMCVGFIGKIIQES
;
A
#
# COMPACT_ATOMS: atom_id res chain seq x y z
N MET A 1 44.59 -19.76 39.63
CA MET A 1 43.66 -20.49 38.75
C MET A 1 44.48 -21.21 37.70
N GLY A 2 44.24 -22.50 37.48
CA GLY A 2 44.75 -23.24 36.34
C GLY A 2 43.74 -23.23 35.19
N PHE A 3 44.17 -23.57 33.97
CA PHE A 3 43.30 -23.58 32.79
C PHE A 3 42.04 -24.45 32.96
N LYS A 4 42.16 -25.55 33.73
CA LYS A 4 41.06 -26.46 34.10
C LYS A 4 39.96 -25.81 34.96
N ASP A 5 40.24 -24.69 35.63
CA ASP A 5 39.25 -23.98 36.46
C ASP A 5 38.19 -23.24 35.62
N LEU A 6 38.44 -23.11 34.30
CA LEU A 6 37.54 -22.47 33.32
C LEU A 6 36.51 -23.44 32.72
N ASP A 7 36.56 -24.73 33.03
CA ASP A 7 35.62 -25.73 32.50
C ASP A 7 34.22 -25.60 33.15
N GLN A 8 33.31 -24.87 32.49
CA GLN A 8 31.94 -24.70 32.96
C GLN A 8 31.04 -25.93 32.71
N PHE A 9 31.48 -26.89 31.89
CA PHE A 9 30.77 -28.16 31.66
C PHE A 9 31.10 -29.21 32.74
N SER A 10 32.13 -28.97 33.55
CA SER A 10 32.47 -29.81 34.71
C SER A 10 31.47 -29.71 35.87
N SER A 11 30.66 -28.65 35.95
CA SER A 11 29.69 -28.45 37.04
C SER A 11 28.33 -29.10 36.77
N PHE A 12 27.96 -30.08 37.60
CA PHE A 12 26.56 -30.48 37.79
C PHE A 12 25.86 -29.51 38.74
N PHE A 13 24.61 -29.14 38.45
CA PHE A 13 23.82 -28.29 39.35
C PHE A 13 23.25 -29.12 40.51
N GLN A 14 24.03 -29.31 41.57
CA GLN A 14 23.61 -30.05 42.76
C GLN A 14 23.10 -29.11 43.86
N PHE A 15 21.85 -29.31 44.28
CA PHE A 15 21.27 -28.69 45.48
C PHE A 15 21.74 -29.42 46.76
N SER A 16 23.05 -29.38 47.04
CA SER A 16 23.62 -29.86 48.31
C SER A 16 24.83 -29.01 48.73
N PHE A 17 24.95 -28.74 50.03
CA PHE A 17 25.86 -27.74 50.60
C PHE A 17 27.32 -28.21 50.77
N ASP A 18 27.80 -29.16 49.96
CA ASP A 18 29.12 -29.76 50.14
C ASP A 18 30.07 -29.52 48.95
N LYS A 19 31.35 -29.27 49.26
CA LYS A 19 32.35 -28.81 48.27
C LYS A 19 32.98 -29.97 47.50
N SER A 20 32.18 -30.60 46.62
CA SER A 20 32.68 -31.58 45.66
C SER A 20 33.83 -30.99 44.81
N GLN A 21 34.91 -31.76 44.63
CA GLN A 21 36.12 -31.28 43.95
C GLN A 21 35.91 -31.18 42.43
N ARG A 22 36.09 -29.96 41.87
CA ARG A 22 36.03 -29.70 40.43
C ARG A 22 37.10 -30.50 39.66
N LYS A 23 36.71 -31.61 39.03
CA LYS A 23 37.57 -32.32 38.06
C LYS A 23 37.44 -31.69 36.67
N GLY A 24 37.86 -30.44 36.55
CA GLY A 24 37.86 -29.71 35.28
C GLY A 24 38.78 -30.38 34.24
N THR A 25 38.27 -30.52 33.02
CA THR A 25 38.97 -31.13 31.89
C THR A 25 39.63 -30.06 31.02
N VAL A 26 40.71 -30.42 30.31
CA VAL A 26 41.35 -29.49 29.36
C VAL A 26 40.47 -29.29 28.12
N THR A 27 39.73 -30.33 27.72
CA THR A 27 38.75 -30.31 26.63
C THR A 27 37.56 -29.41 26.94
N GLY A 28 36.93 -29.55 28.12
CA GLY A 28 35.80 -28.72 28.55
C GLY A 28 36.18 -27.27 28.79
N ALA A 29 37.39 -27.00 29.32
CA ALA A 29 37.93 -25.64 29.40
C ALA A 29 38.12 -25.00 28.01
N LEU A 30 38.71 -25.73 27.06
CA LEU A 30 38.89 -25.27 25.68
C LEU A 30 37.55 -25.05 24.96
N LEU A 31 36.58 -25.96 25.14
CA LEU A 31 35.22 -25.82 24.60
C LEU A 31 34.50 -24.60 25.21
N THR A 32 34.66 -24.36 26.51
CA THR A 32 34.13 -23.17 27.18
C THR A 32 34.70 -21.88 26.56
N VAL A 33 36.02 -21.81 26.35
CA VAL A 33 36.66 -20.65 25.69
C VAL A 33 36.12 -20.44 24.26
N ILE A 34 35.94 -21.51 23.48
CA ILE A 34 35.35 -21.42 22.13
C ILE A 34 33.92 -20.87 22.18
N VAL A 35 33.06 -21.39 23.08
CA VAL A 35 31.68 -20.90 23.24
C VAL A 35 31.64 -19.41 23.61
N PHE A 36 32.47 -18.97 24.56
CA PHE A 36 32.54 -17.55 24.92
C PHE A 36 33.03 -16.66 23.76
N CYS A 37 34.02 -17.09 22.98
CA CYS A 37 34.48 -16.35 21.81
C CYS A 37 33.41 -16.25 20.72
N ILE A 38 32.65 -17.32 20.46
CA ILE A 38 31.53 -17.34 19.51
C ILE A 38 30.42 -16.39 19.96
N VAL A 39 30.00 -16.47 21.23
CA VAL A 39 28.93 -15.62 21.78
C VAL A 39 29.34 -14.14 21.79
N LEU A 40 30.58 -13.82 22.16
CA LEU A 40 31.08 -12.45 22.17
C LEU A 40 31.21 -11.88 20.75
N GLY A 41 31.69 -12.66 19.78
CA GLY A 41 31.71 -12.28 18.37
C GLY A 41 30.32 -12.04 17.79
N TYR A 42 29.36 -12.95 18.09
CA TYR A 42 27.96 -12.81 17.70
C TYR A 42 27.29 -11.58 18.33
N PHE A 43 27.59 -11.28 19.60
CA PHE A 43 27.10 -10.08 20.26
C PHE A 43 27.62 -8.80 19.60
N ILE A 44 28.92 -8.71 19.29
CA ILE A 44 29.50 -7.57 18.55
C ILE A 44 28.83 -7.41 17.17
N TYR A 45 28.62 -8.52 16.45
CA TYR A 45 27.90 -8.51 15.17
C TYR A 45 26.47 -7.95 15.30
N LEU A 46 25.70 -8.41 16.31
CA LEU A 46 24.36 -7.88 16.58
C LEU A 46 24.36 -6.40 16.97
N LEU A 47 25.37 -5.92 17.70
CA LEU A 47 25.50 -4.50 18.04
C LEU A 47 25.75 -3.61 16.81
N LEU A 48 26.57 -4.07 15.87
CA LEU A 48 26.79 -3.37 14.60
C LEU A 48 25.49 -3.35 13.77
N LEU A 49 24.83 -4.50 13.62
CA LEU A 49 23.56 -4.63 12.90
C LEU A 49 22.45 -3.75 13.50
N PHE A 50 22.41 -3.62 14.83
CA PHE A 50 21.52 -2.73 15.57
C PHE A 50 21.86 -1.24 15.34
N SER A 51 23.15 -0.87 15.41
CA SER A 51 23.64 0.49 15.13
C SER A 51 23.24 0.95 13.72
N ASP A 52 23.43 0.08 12.73
CA ASP A 52 23.11 0.37 11.33
C ASP A 52 21.61 0.24 11.01
N ASN A 53 20.78 -0.12 12.00
CA ASN A 53 19.34 -0.33 11.88
C ASN A 53 18.95 -1.38 10.82
N GLN A 54 19.83 -2.36 10.58
CA GLN A 54 19.65 -3.48 9.65
C GLN A 54 18.93 -4.68 10.28
N ILE A 55 18.36 -4.51 11.47
CA ILE A 55 17.50 -5.50 12.12
C ILE A 55 16.05 -5.12 11.84
N ASP A 56 15.32 -5.98 11.14
CA ASP A 56 13.96 -5.71 10.71
C ASP A 56 13.03 -5.39 11.91
N PRO A 57 12.22 -4.33 11.81
CA PRO A 57 11.20 -4.03 12.81
C PRO A 57 10.04 -5.03 12.74
N LYS A 58 9.24 -5.08 13.81
CA LYS A 58 8.07 -5.96 13.89
C LYS A 58 6.86 -5.31 13.22
N TYR A 59 6.31 -5.98 12.20
CA TYR A 59 4.95 -5.81 11.65
C TYR A 59 3.99 -6.76 12.39
N ALA A 60 2.72 -6.37 12.45
CA ALA A 60 1.54 -7.21 12.64
C ALA A 60 0.41 -6.44 11.92
N SER A 61 -0.86 -6.84 11.93
CA SER A 61 -1.88 -5.98 11.29
C SER A 61 -3.27 -6.21 11.83
N GLN A 62 -4.11 -5.18 11.66
CA GLN A 62 -5.52 -5.19 12.00
C GLN A 62 -6.26 -4.15 11.15
N SER A 63 -7.26 -4.60 10.40
CA SER A 63 -8.28 -3.73 9.82
C SER A 63 -9.39 -3.48 10.83
N PHE A 64 -9.92 -2.26 10.85
CA PHE A 64 -11.16 -1.91 11.53
C PHE A 64 -12.13 -1.33 10.50
N VAL A 65 -13.39 -1.76 10.54
CA VAL A 65 -14.49 -1.03 9.92
C VAL A 65 -14.79 0.18 10.82
N GLN A 66 -14.95 1.37 10.25
CA GLN A 66 -15.25 2.59 10.99
C GLN A 66 -16.56 3.25 10.53
N ASP A 67 -17.37 3.68 11.49
CA ASP A 67 -18.66 4.36 11.23
C ASP A 67 -18.53 5.73 10.53
N GLN A 68 -17.30 6.24 10.39
CA GLN A 68 -16.96 7.43 9.63
C GLN A 68 -15.50 7.34 9.12
N VAL A 69 -15.30 7.47 7.81
CA VAL A 69 -13.98 7.55 7.14
C VAL A 69 -13.99 8.73 6.19
N GLY A 70 -12.98 9.60 6.26
CA GLY A 70 -12.89 10.80 5.43
C GLY A 70 -11.47 11.21 5.06
N ILE A 71 -11.32 11.82 3.88
CA ILE A 71 -10.05 12.36 3.37
C ILE A 71 -10.23 13.76 2.77
N SER A 72 -9.19 14.60 2.93
CA SER A 72 -9.11 15.89 2.26
C SER A 72 -9.05 15.71 0.74
N LEU A 73 -9.86 16.46 0.00
CA LEU A 73 -9.72 16.59 -1.44
C LEU A 73 -8.43 17.38 -1.75
N GLN A 74 -7.54 16.80 -2.55
CA GLN A 74 -6.25 17.39 -2.98
C GLN A 74 -6.12 17.18 -4.48
N GLU A 75 -5.59 18.14 -5.24
CA GLU A 75 -5.50 18.08 -6.72
C GLU A 75 -4.93 16.74 -7.22
N ASN A 76 -3.88 16.26 -6.56
CA ASN A 76 -3.17 15.02 -6.89
C ASN A 76 -3.81 13.73 -6.35
N LEU A 77 -5.00 13.78 -5.73
CA LEU A 77 -5.66 12.62 -5.11
C LEU A 77 -5.94 11.49 -6.12
N VAL A 78 -6.48 11.85 -7.29
CA VAL A 78 -6.75 10.92 -8.40
C VAL A 78 -6.29 11.54 -9.71
N GLY A 79 -5.22 11.00 -10.29
CA GLY A 79 -4.85 11.26 -11.68
C GLY A 79 -5.54 10.27 -12.61
N PHE A 80 -6.23 10.73 -13.66
CA PHE A 80 -6.87 9.88 -14.68
C PHE A 80 -6.37 10.18 -16.09
N ARG A 81 -6.32 9.16 -16.97
CA ARG A 81 -5.89 9.31 -18.36
C ARG A 81 -6.47 8.21 -19.24
N TYR A 82 -7.14 8.58 -20.33
CA TYR A 82 -7.50 7.64 -21.37
C TYR A 82 -6.28 7.40 -22.26
N GLU A 83 -5.91 6.13 -22.45
CA GLU A 83 -4.90 5.68 -23.40
C GLU A 83 -5.63 5.05 -24.59
N TYR A 84 -5.38 5.55 -25.82
CA TYR A 84 -6.02 5.02 -27.03
C TYR A 84 -5.26 3.84 -27.65
N ASP A 85 -4.00 3.66 -27.24
CA ASP A 85 -3.08 2.59 -27.56
C ASP A 85 -2.03 2.53 -26.43
N THR A 86 -1.22 1.49 -26.37
CA THR A 86 -0.28 1.16 -25.29
C THR A 86 0.57 2.38 -24.84
N ASN A 87 0.28 2.92 -23.65
CA ASN A 87 0.88 4.13 -23.06
C ASN A 87 0.76 5.44 -23.87
N GLN A 88 -0.10 5.50 -24.90
CA GLN A 88 -0.32 6.70 -25.73
C GLN A 88 -1.61 7.42 -25.30
N SER A 89 -1.51 8.65 -24.80
CA SER A 89 -2.65 9.36 -24.22
C SER A 89 -3.56 9.99 -25.26
N LEU A 90 -4.87 10.02 -24.98
CA LEU A 90 -5.86 10.66 -25.83
C LEU A 90 -5.60 12.17 -25.99
N ASP A 91 -5.13 12.85 -24.94
CA ASP A 91 -4.90 14.30 -25.00
C ASP A 91 -3.71 14.66 -25.90
N ASP A 92 -2.70 13.79 -25.98
CA ASP A 92 -1.62 13.90 -26.98
C ASP A 92 -2.14 13.73 -28.41
N LEU A 93 -3.17 12.90 -28.62
CA LEU A 93 -3.78 12.70 -29.94
C LEU A 93 -4.65 13.91 -30.32
N GLN A 94 -5.51 14.34 -29.40
CA GLN A 94 -6.44 15.46 -29.58
C GLN A 94 -5.70 16.77 -29.85
N SER A 95 -4.58 17.02 -29.16
CA SER A 95 -3.73 18.19 -29.41
C SER A 95 -2.94 18.11 -30.72
N LYS A 96 -2.41 16.94 -31.12
CA LYS A 96 -1.69 16.75 -32.40
C LYS A 96 -2.60 16.88 -33.62
N GLN A 97 -3.83 16.39 -33.54
CA GLN A 97 -4.79 16.38 -34.66
C GLN A 97 -5.77 17.56 -34.61
N ASN A 98 -5.77 18.34 -33.53
CA ASN A 98 -6.71 19.44 -33.27
C ASN A 98 -8.19 19.01 -33.37
N GLN A 99 -8.47 17.76 -33.01
CA GLN A 99 -9.81 17.16 -33.01
C GLN A 99 -10.16 16.63 -31.62
N THR A 100 -11.43 16.69 -31.22
CA THR A 100 -11.91 16.08 -29.97
C THR A 100 -12.63 14.77 -30.27
N TYR A 101 -12.22 13.69 -29.59
CA TYR A 101 -12.75 12.34 -29.77
C TYR A 101 -13.69 11.97 -28.62
N LEU A 102 -13.24 12.11 -27.37
CA LEU A 102 -14.01 11.87 -26.16
C LEU A 102 -14.02 13.13 -25.29
N VAL A 103 -15.07 13.29 -24.50
CA VAL A 103 -15.20 14.37 -23.51
C VAL A 103 -15.40 13.74 -22.15
N PHE A 104 -14.64 14.22 -21.16
CA PHE A 104 -14.82 13.83 -19.76
C PHE A 104 -15.71 14.86 -19.07
N GLN A 105 -16.68 14.40 -18.27
CA GLN A 105 -17.51 15.24 -17.42
C GLN A 105 -17.35 14.75 -15.98
N THR A 106 -16.78 15.60 -15.14
CA THR A 106 -16.36 15.30 -13.78
C THR A 106 -17.32 15.89 -12.78
N TYR A 107 -17.72 15.12 -11.76
CA TYR A 107 -18.64 15.58 -10.73
C TYR A 107 -18.23 15.10 -9.34
N PHE A 108 -18.58 15.88 -8.31
CA PHE A 108 -18.63 15.44 -6.92
C PHE A 108 -20.09 15.28 -6.51
N LEU A 109 -20.42 14.11 -5.94
CA LEU A 109 -21.71 13.87 -5.30
C LEU A 109 -21.52 13.91 -3.79
N PHE A 110 -22.35 14.70 -3.12
CA PHE A 110 -22.49 14.68 -1.67
C PHE A 110 -23.94 14.31 -1.31
N GLN A 111 -24.11 13.29 -0.47
CA GLN A 111 -25.38 12.85 0.07
C GLN A 111 -25.37 12.98 1.59
N ASN A 112 -26.44 13.53 2.15
CA ASN A 112 -26.67 13.61 3.60
C ASN A 112 -28.15 13.28 3.87
N GLY A 113 -28.41 12.02 4.24
CA GLY A 113 -29.75 11.48 4.49
C GLY A 113 -30.65 11.45 3.24
N SER A 114 -31.30 12.56 2.94
CA SER A 114 -32.17 12.74 1.77
C SER A 114 -31.80 13.97 0.92
N ASN A 115 -30.78 14.74 1.33
CA ASN A 115 -30.26 15.86 0.56
C ASN A 115 -29.10 15.37 -0.30
N ASN A 116 -29.29 15.37 -1.62
CA ASN A 116 -28.30 14.94 -2.61
C ASN A 116 -27.88 16.15 -3.45
N GLN A 117 -26.59 16.46 -3.43
CA GLN A 117 -25.99 17.57 -4.19
C GLN A 117 -24.98 16.99 -5.18
N LEU A 118 -25.23 17.19 -6.48
CA LEU A 118 -24.28 16.88 -7.55
C LEU A 118 -23.66 18.19 -8.02
N ILE A 119 -22.34 18.31 -7.89
CA ILE A 119 -21.56 19.49 -8.23
C ILE A 119 -20.67 19.13 -9.42
N GLU A 120 -20.79 19.85 -10.54
CA GLU A 120 -19.86 19.72 -11.66
C GLU A 120 -18.49 20.25 -11.26
N LEU A 121 -17.44 19.49 -11.53
CA LEU A 121 -16.05 19.86 -11.30
C LEU A 121 -15.32 20.01 -12.63
N ASN A 122 -14.41 20.98 -12.70
CA ASN A 122 -13.41 21.02 -13.77
C ASN A 122 -12.33 19.95 -13.56
N TYR A 123 -11.53 19.72 -14.60
CA TYR A 123 -10.27 18.98 -14.50
C TYR A 123 -9.15 19.73 -15.25
N THR A 124 -7.92 19.57 -14.77
CA THR A 124 -6.71 20.21 -15.30
C THR A 124 -5.62 19.17 -15.53
N LYS A 125 -4.45 19.58 -16.06
CA LYS A 125 -3.27 18.70 -16.09
C LYS A 125 -2.62 18.70 -14.71
N CYS A 126 -2.34 17.50 -14.19
CA CYS A 126 -1.78 17.31 -12.84
C CYS A 126 -0.45 18.04 -12.65
N SER A 127 -0.31 18.76 -11.52
CA SER A 127 0.93 19.49 -11.19
C SER A 127 2.07 18.60 -10.67
N ASP A 128 1.79 17.36 -10.23
CA ASP A 128 2.79 16.44 -9.67
C ASP A 128 3.65 15.79 -10.78
N PRO A 129 5.01 15.84 -10.71
CA PRO A 129 5.90 15.16 -11.65
C PRO A 129 5.67 13.66 -11.81
N GLN A 130 5.16 12.95 -10.79
CA GLN A 130 4.81 11.53 -10.86
C GLN A 130 3.49 11.28 -11.61
N LEU A 131 2.69 12.32 -11.83
CA LEU A 131 1.43 12.29 -12.59
C LEU A 131 1.55 12.96 -13.98
N TYR A 132 2.78 13.11 -14.51
CA TYR A 132 2.99 13.78 -15.79
C TYR A 132 2.15 13.19 -16.93
N GLY A 133 1.35 14.04 -17.58
CA GLY A 133 0.43 13.70 -18.67
C GLY A 133 -0.96 13.21 -18.24
N PHE A 134 -1.20 12.99 -16.95
CA PHE A 134 -2.54 12.70 -16.41
C PHE A 134 -3.38 13.97 -16.23
N ASN A 135 -4.70 13.80 -16.17
CA ASN A 135 -5.67 14.81 -15.77
C ASN A 135 -5.99 14.64 -14.28
N CYS A 136 -6.14 15.75 -13.56
CA CYS A 136 -6.47 15.81 -12.14
C CYS A 136 -7.73 16.64 -11.94
N PHE A 137 -8.49 16.34 -10.89
CA PHE A 137 -9.72 17.08 -10.56
C PHE A 137 -9.38 18.47 -9.99
N ASP A 138 -10.11 19.49 -10.44
CA ASP A 138 -10.03 20.84 -9.89
C ASP A 138 -10.99 20.98 -8.70
N PHE A 139 -10.47 20.78 -7.49
CA PHE A 139 -11.23 20.93 -6.25
C PHE A 139 -11.35 22.38 -5.75
N SER A 140 -10.94 23.39 -6.53
CA SER A 140 -10.99 24.80 -6.11
C SER A 140 -12.40 25.31 -5.79
N GLN A 141 -13.42 24.67 -6.37
CA GLN A 141 -14.83 24.98 -6.13
C GLN A 141 -15.38 24.39 -4.82
N ILE A 142 -14.71 23.39 -4.22
CA ILE A 142 -15.21 22.61 -3.07
C ILE A 142 -14.15 22.39 -1.98
N GLN A 143 -13.28 23.39 -1.74
CA GLN A 143 -12.11 23.28 -0.85
C GLN A 143 -12.44 22.86 0.61
N ASP A 144 -13.62 23.20 1.13
CA ASP A 144 -14.06 22.82 2.48
C ASP A 144 -14.64 21.39 2.55
N GLN A 145 -14.79 20.70 1.41
CA GLN A 145 -15.38 19.36 1.34
C GLN A 145 -14.32 18.25 1.40
N GLN A 146 -14.76 17.08 1.84
CA GLN A 146 -13.96 15.86 1.96
C GLN A 146 -14.68 14.74 1.22
N LEU A 147 -13.91 13.81 0.62
CA LEU A 147 -14.47 12.51 0.28
C LEU A 147 -14.68 11.79 1.61
N LEU A 148 -15.92 11.43 1.90
CA LEU A 148 -16.42 11.08 3.22
C LEU A 148 -17.53 10.04 3.11
N ILE A 149 -17.42 8.97 3.90
CA ILE A 149 -18.46 7.98 4.15
C ILE A 149 -18.75 7.93 5.66
N SER A 150 -20.01 7.84 6.05
CA SER A 150 -20.43 7.58 7.43
C SER A 150 -21.78 6.87 7.49
N THR A 151 -21.77 5.67 8.06
CA THR A 151 -22.98 4.86 8.32
C THR A 151 -23.88 5.51 9.36
N GLN A 152 -23.31 6.00 10.46
CA GLN A 152 -24.06 6.57 11.58
C GLN A 152 -24.77 7.89 11.19
N ALA A 153 -24.12 8.74 10.40
CA ALA A 153 -24.69 9.99 9.94
C ALA A 153 -25.53 9.83 8.65
N ASN A 154 -25.49 8.67 8.00
CA ASN A 154 -25.98 8.44 6.64
C ASN A 154 -25.48 9.51 5.66
N ILE A 155 -24.17 9.74 5.68
CA ILE A 155 -23.44 10.64 4.79
C ILE A 155 -22.60 9.79 3.83
N PHE A 156 -22.69 10.08 2.54
CA PHE A 156 -21.91 9.42 1.51
C PHE A 156 -21.44 10.47 0.50
N SER A 157 -20.27 10.26 -0.08
CA SER A 157 -19.80 11.09 -1.19
C SER A 157 -18.87 10.33 -2.11
N SER A 158 -18.95 10.67 -3.39
CA SER A 158 -18.23 10.03 -4.47
C SER A 158 -17.80 11.02 -5.53
N LEU A 159 -16.74 10.68 -6.26
CA LEU A 159 -16.33 11.37 -7.47
C LEU A 159 -16.77 10.56 -8.69
N TYR A 160 -17.35 11.22 -9.68
CA TYR A 160 -17.72 10.61 -10.96
C TYR A 160 -16.86 11.15 -12.10
N ILE A 161 -16.46 10.25 -13.00
CA ILE A 161 -16.07 10.58 -14.37
C ILE A 161 -17.09 9.92 -15.29
N PHE A 162 -17.85 10.74 -16.01
CA PHE A 162 -18.57 10.28 -17.19
C PHE A 162 -17.67 10.50 -18.42
N VAL A 163 -17.58 9.48 -19.28
CA VAL A 163 -16.90 9.56 -20.57
C VAL A 163 -17.96 9.54 -21.65
N HIS A 164 -18.01 10.57 -22.48
CA HIS A 164 -18.93 10.69 -23.61
C HIS A 164 -18.18 10.66 -24.93
N ARG A 165 -18.82 10.17 -26.00
CA ARG A 165 -18.37 10.46 -27.37
C ARG A 165 -18.49 11.98 -27.58
N CYS A 166 -17.55 12.60 -28.30
CA CYS A 166 -17.57 14.04 -28.52
C CYS A 166 -18.91 14.54 -29.13
N SER A 167 -19.48 13.75 -30.03
CA SER A 167 -20.74 13.98 -30.76
C SER A 167 -22.00 13.89 -29.90
N ASP A 168 -21.94 13.23 -28.75
CA ASP A 168 -23.13 12.91 -27.96
C ASP A 168 -23.51 13.99 -26.96
N THR A 169 -24.81 14.19 -26.76
CA THR A 169 -25.37 15.07 -25.73
C THR A 169 -26.48 14.39 -24.95
N ASP A 170 -26.55 14.69 -23.66
CA ASP A 170 -27.54 14.21 -22.69
C ASP A 170 -27.71 15.21 -21.53
N GLN A 171 -28.27 14.76 -20.41
CA GLN A 171 -28.50 15.58 -19.21
C GLN A 171 -27.22 16.08 -18.53
N PHE A 172 -26.11 15.35 -18.65
CA PHE A 172 -24.81 15.68 -18.08
C PHE A 172 -23.95 16.46 -19.08
N LYS A 173 -23.86 16.01 -20.34
CA LYS A 173 -23.12 16.69 -21.41
C LYS A 173 -24.07 17.47 -22.33
N GLN A 174 -24.22 18.77 -22.08
CA GLN A 174 -25.16 19.62 -22.84
C GLN A 174 -24.53 20.35 -24.05
N PHE A 175 -23.22 20.17 -24.31
CA PHE A 175 -22.49 20.84 -25.39
C PHE A 175 -21.80 19.86 -26.36
N ILE A 176 -21.47 20.33 -27.57
CA ILE A 176 -20.66 19.61 -28.57
C ILE A 176 -19.45 20.49 -28.93
N PRO A 177 -18.20 20.00 -28.81
CA PRO A 177 -17.01 20.71 -29.29
C PRO A 177 -17.04 21.01 -30.79
N ASN A 178 -16.65 22.22 -31.20
CA ASN A 178 -16.64 22.65 -32.60
C ASN A 178 -15.69 21.85 -33.51
N ASN A 179 -14.67 21.20 -32.94
CA ASN A 179 -13.64 20.42 -33.63
C ASN A 179 -13.87 18.90 -33.47
N CYS A 180 -15.13 18.47 -33.41
CA CYS A 180 -15.47 17.08 -33.17
C CYS A 180 -14.97 16.15 -34.29
N ALA A 181 -14.41 15.00 -33.90
CA ALA A 181 -13.97 13.97 -34.84
C ALA A 181 -15.14 13.22 -35.49
N ASN A 182 -14.87 12.51 -36.60
CA ASN A 182 -15.87 11.68 -37.24
C ASN A 182 -16.17 10.43 -36.38
N GLN A 183 -17.42 9.97 -36.40
CA GLN A 183 -17.90 8.86 -35.56
C GLN A 183 -17.05 7.59 -35.74
N THR A 184 -16.67 7.27 -36.99
CA THR A 184 -15.82 6.10 -37.30
C THR A 184 -14.41 6.18 -36.70
N GLN A 185 -13.88 7.38 -36.45
CA GLN A 185 -12.58 7.56 -35.78
C GLN A 185 -12.74 7.41 -34.25
N ILE A 186 -13.83 7.93 -33.69
CA ILE A 186 -14.19 7.76 -32.28
C ILE A 186 -14.41 6.27 -31.98
N ASP A 187 -15.13 5.56 -32.84
CA ASP A 187 -15.39 4.13 -32.69
C ASP A 187 -14.09 3.30 -32.83
N GLN A 188 -13.12 3.72 -33.65
CA GLN A 188 -11.80 3.08 -33.73
C GLN A 188 -10.98 3.24 -32.43
N ILE A 189 -11.10 4.39 -31.77
CA ILE A 189 -10.43 4.65 -30.48
C ILE A 189 -11.08 3.84 -29.36
N ILE A 190 -12.42 3.81 -29.31
CA ILE A 190 -13.17 3.07 -28.28
C ILE A 190 -12.97 1.55 -28.41
N ASN A 191 -12.98 1.01 -29.64
CA ASN A 191 -12.91 -0.43 -29.89
C ASN A 191 -11.49 -0.98 -30.08
N ASN A 192 -10.43 -0.19 -29.83
CA ASN A 192 -9.06 -0.70 -29.85
C ASN A 192 -8.84 -1.66 -28.65
N PRO A 193 -8.39 -2.91 -28.85
CA PRO A 193 -8.11 -3.85 -27.74
C PRO A 193 -7.02 -3.38 -26.76
N TYR A 194 -6.24 -2.34 -27.10
CA TYR A 194 -5.25 -1.72 -26.22
C TYR A 194 -5.76 -0.43 -25.54
N ALA A 195 -6.95 0.06 -25.90
CA ALA A 195 -7.54 1.23 -25.26
C ALA A 195 -7.88 0.92 -23.80
N ASN A 196 -7.52 1.82 -22.90
CA ASN A 196 -7.78 1.68 -21.47
C ASN A 196 -7.96 3.04 -20.79
N LEU A 197 -8.76 3.09 -19.74
CA LEU A 197 -8.82 4.25 -18.84
C LEU A 197 -7.98 3.93 -17.61
N ARG A 198 -6.88 4.67 -17.47
CA ARG A 198 -5.86 4.46 -16.44
C ARG A 198 -6.02 5.47 -15.31
N PHE A 199 -5.93 4.97 -14.09
CA PHE A 199 -5.97 5.77 -12.87
C PHE A 199 -4.67 5.64 -12.09
N ASN A 200 -4.28 6.72 -11.41
CA ASN A 200 -3.19 6.79 -10.45
C ASN A 200 -3.75 7.38 -9.16
N PHE A 201 -3.90 6.56 -8.13
CA PHE A 201 -4.38 7.00 -6.82
C PHE A 201 -3.23 7.42 -5.92
N TYR A 202 -3.37 8.56 -5.24
CA TYR A 202 -2.47 8.97 -4.18
C TYR A 202 -2.44 7.92 -3.06
N THR A 203 -1.24 7.42 -2.74
CA THR A 203 -1.02 6.56 -1.58
C THR A 203 0.24 7.01 -0.85
N SER A 204 0.25 6.87 0.47
CA SER A 204 1.45 7.14 1.28
C SER A 204 1.71 5.97 2.21
N GLN A 205 2.97 5.55 2.26
CA GLN A 205 3.44 4.40 3.05
C GLN A 205 4.71 4.82 3.78
N PHE A 206 4.91 4.38 5.03
CA PHE A 206 6.12 4.68 5.77
C PHE A 206 7.20 3.65 5.43
N ASN A 207 8.30 4.11 4.83
CA ASN A 207 9.39 3.25 4.41
C ASN A 207 10.31 2.93 5.60
N MET A 208 10.36 1.65 5.98
CA MET A 208 11.06 1.16 7.19
C MET A 208 12.55 1.49 7.22
N THR A 209 13.23 1.32 6.07
CA THR A 209 14.68 1.49 5.93
C THR A 209 15.08 2.97 6.00
N SER A 210 14.31 3.86 5.37
CA SER A 210 14.59 5.31 5.33
C SER A 210 13.92 6.11 6.45
N LYS A 211 13.04 5.47 7.24
CA LYS A 211 12.27 6.04 8.37
C LYS A 211 11.47 7.29 8.00
N LYS A 212 10.91 7.31 6.79
CA LYS A 212 10.16 8.44 6.22
C LYS A 212 8.87 7.96 5.56
N GLN A 213 7.83 8.78 5.65
CA GLN A 213 6.65 8.66 4.79
C GLN A 213 7.08 8.90 3.34
N GLN A 214 6.77 7.97 2.46
CA GLN A 214 6.96 8.06 1.02
C GLN A 214 5.59 8.13 0.36
N VAL A 215 5.37 9.20 -0.40
CA VAL A 215 4.24 9.30 -1.33
C VAL A 215 4.59 8.52 -2.59
N ASN A 216 3.62 7.79 -3.12
CA ASN A 216 3.71 7.07 -4.38
C ASN A 216 2.31 7.03 -5.01
N TYR A 217 2.22 6.65 -6.29
CA TYR A 217 0.92 6.52 -6.96
C TYR A 217 0.63 5.06 -7.31
N ARG A 218 -0.51 4.56 -6.84
CA ARG A 218 -1.01 3.24 -7.20
C ARG A 218 -1.67 3.34 -8.58
N SER A 219 -0.96 2.95 -9.63
CA SER A 219 -1.58 2.73 -10.94
C SER A 219 -2.63 1.62 -10.84
N GLN A 220 -3.87 1.94 -11.19
CA GLN A 220 -4.93 0.98 -11.49
C GLN A 220 -5.27 1.09 -12.97
N VAL A 221 -5.09 -0.02 -13.69
CA VAL A 221 -5.50 -0.16 -15.09
C VAL A 221 -6.71 -1.07 -15.11
N THR A 222 -7.87 -0.53 -15.49
CA THR A 222 -9.11 -1.32 -15.52
C THR A 222 -9.17 -2.16 -16.79
N GLN A 223 -8.87 -3.46 -16.66
CA GLN A 223 -9.08 -4.49 -17.69
C GLN A 223 -10.04 -5.56 -17.17
N VAL A 224 -10.93 -6.05 -18.03
CA VAL A 224 -12.07 -6.90 -17.63
C VAL A 224 -11.75 -8.39 -17.70
N LYS A 225 -11.29 -9.01 -16.58
CA LYS A 225 -11.47 -10.45 -16.23
C LYS A 225 -10.98 -10.83 -14.82
N GLN A 226 -11.22 -12.09 -14.40
CA GLN A 226 -11.34 -12.57 -13.01
C GLN A 226 -10.10 -13.34 -12.46
N GLY A 227 -9.86 -13.31 -11.14
CA GLY A 227 -8.88 -14.16 -10.41
C GLY A 227 -8.65 -13.72 -8.94
N SER A 228 -8.15 -14.58 -8.03
CA SER A 228 -8.13 -14.29 -6.57
C SER A 228 -6.93 -14.83 -5.74
N LEU A 229 -6.55 -14.06 -4.69
CA LEU A 229 -5.83 -14.41 -3.42
C LEU A 229 -4.43 -15.06 -3.54
N PHE A 230 -3.44 -14.83 -2.66
CA PHE A 230 -3.40 -14.42 -1.25
C PHE A 230 -2.28 -13.38 -0.94
N GLN A 231 -2.26 -12.79 0.27
CA GLN A 231 -1.04 -12.20 0.85
C GLN A 231 -1.04 -12.26 2.40
N ARG A 232 0.05 -11.84 3.05
CA ARG A 232 0.21 -11.69 4.50
C ARG A 232 0.96 -10.37 4.80
N GLU A 233 1.04 -9.98 6.06
CA GLU A 233 1.02 -8.57 6.45
C GLU A 233 2.33 -8.02 7.05
N ASP A 234 2.76 -6.90 6.44
CA ASP A 234 3.54 -5.65 6.88
C ASP A 234 2.61 -3.55 8.84
N PHE A 235 3.15 -2.31 9.19
CA PHE A 235 2.77 -1.51 10.39
C PHE A 235 2.79 0.05 10.27
N PHE A 236 1.98 0.66 9.37
CA PHE A 236 1.79 2.13 9.25
C PHE A 236 0.42 2.56 8.63
N SER A 237 -0.44 3.31 9.35
CA SER A 237 -1.87 3.56 9.02
C SER A 237 -2.18 4.66 7.99
N SER A 238 -3.07 4.35 7.04
CA SER A 238 -3.67 5.27 6.05
C SER A 238 -4.93 4.66 5.42
N PRO A 239 -5.81 5.46 4.75
CA PRO A 239 -6.90 4.91 3.93
C PRO A 239 -6.32 4.25 2.68
N ILE A 240 -6.44 2.92 2.61
CA ILE A 240 -5.74 2.06 1.65
C ILE A 240 -6.67 1.51 0.55
N GLN A 241 -7.98 1.60 0.75
CA GLN A 241 -9.01 1.04 -0.13
C GLN A 241 -9.92 2.17 -0.63
N TYR A 242 -9.76 2.47 -1.93
CA TYR A 242 -10.73 3.19 -2.73
C TYR A 242 -11.50 2.14 -3.53
N ASN A 243 -12.81 2.19 -3.49
CA ASN A 243 -13.65 1.40 -4.39
C ASN A 243 -13.83 2.18 -5.69
N VAL A 244 -13.69 1.46 -6.81
CA VAL A 244 -13.56 2.04 -8.16
C VAL A 244 -14.50 1.29 -9.12
N ASP A 245 -15.79 1.52 -8.91
CA ASP A 245 -16.82 0.89 -9.73
C ASP A 245 -16.93 1.56 -11.10
N HIS A 246 -17.10 0.74 -12.13
CA HIS A 246 -17.15 1.19 -13.51
C HIS A 246 -18.31 0.53 -14.26
N GLN A 247 -19.09 1.33 -14.97
CA GLN A 247 -20.26 0.90 -15.72
C GLN A 247 -20.11 1.33 -17.17
N THR A 248 -19.93 0.35 -18.06
CA THR A 248 -19.99 0.54 -19.51
C THR A 248 -21.44 0.45 -19.97
N PHE A 249 -21.91 1.43 -20.72
CA PHE A 249 -23.30 1.46 -21.20
C PHE A 249 -23.37 1.10 -22.69
N ASP A 250 -24.39 0.33 -23.06
CA ASP A 250 -24.67 -0.02 -24.44
C ASP A 250 -25.73 0.92 -25.05
N GLU A 251 -25.91 0.82 -26.37
CA GLU A 251 -26.85 1.66 -27.09
C GLU A 251 -28.32 1.34 -26.72
N GLN A 252 -28.61 0.14 -26.17
CA GLN A 252 -29.95 -0.18 -25.66
C GLN A 252 -30.26 0.48 -24.33
N PHE A 253 -29.29 0.58 -23.42
CA PHE A 253 -29.42 1.38 -22.20
C PHE A 253 -29.66 2.84 -22.58
N SER A 254 -28.85 3.39 -23.48
CA SER A 254 -28.95 4.77 -23.93
C SER A 254 -30.34 5.13 -24.49
N GLN A 255 -30.90 4.25 -25.33
CA GLN A 255 -32.26 4.42 -25.87
C GLN A 255 -33.38 4.38 -24.82
N ARG A 256 -33.14 3.77 -23.65
CA ARG A 256 -34.14 3.65 -22.56
C ARG A 256 -34.04 4.76 -21.53
N THR A 257 -32.84 5.28 -21.27
CA THR A 257 -32.58 6.27 -20.20
C THR A 257 -32.31 7.69 -20.72
N GLY A 258 -32.05 7.85 -22.02
CA GLY A 258 -31.61 9.11 -22.62
C GLY A 258 -30.18 9.52 -22.25
N GLN A 259 -29.46 8.69 -21.50
CA GLN A 259 -28.06 8.88 -21.13
C GLN A 259 -27.12 8.39 -22.24
N LYS A 260 -26.01 9.06 -22.46
CA LYS A 260 -25.10 8.80 -23.59
C LYS A 260 -23.62 8.72 -23.22
N GLN A 261 -23.28 8.73 -21.93
CA GLN A 261 -21.96 8.31 -21.51
C GLN A 261 -21.71 6.86 -21.98
N ILE A 262 -20.52 6.58 -22.55
CA ILE A 262 -20.09 5.23 -22.89
C ILE A 262 -19.55 4.48 -21.66
N LEU A 263 -19.06 5.24 -20.69
CA LEU A 263 -18.48 4.75 -19.45
C LEU A 263 -18.76 5.76 -18.32
N GLN A 264 -19.23 5.26 -17.19
CA GLN A 264 -19.18 5.94 -15.90
C GLN A 264 -18.13 5.25 -15.04
N VAL A 265 -17.31 6.03 -14.34
CA VAL A 265 -16.47 5.54 -13.24
C VAL A 265 -16.82 6.32 -11.98
N THR A 266 -16.99 5.59 -10.89
CA THR A 266 -17.24 6.10 -9.54
C THR A 266 -15.99 5.86 -8.70
N PHE A 267 -15.60 6.85 -7.89
CA PHE A 267 -14.61 6.68 -6.83
C PHE A 267 -15.26 6.96 -5.48
N GLU A 268 -15.17 6.00 -4.58
CA GLU A 268 -15.76 6.07 -3.24
C GLU A 268 -14.83 5.44 -2.20
N LEU A 269 -15.00 5.83 -0.93
CA LEU A 269 -14.20 5.29 0.17
C LEU A 269 -14.78 3.97 0.65
N ASP A 270 -13.90 3.05 1.05
CA ASP A 270 -14.28 1.91 1.87
C ASP A 270 -14.36 2.33 3.37
N GLU A 271 -15.20 1.65 4.14
CA GLU A 271 -15.29 1.79 5.61
C GLU A 271 -14.09 1.11 6.31
N ILE A 272 -13.34 0.27 5.60
CA ILE A 272 -12.17 -0.47 6.08
C ILE A 272 -10.94 0.45 6.20
N VAL A 273 -10.65 0.87 7.44
CA VAL A 273 -9.40 1.56 7.79
C VAL A 273 -8.41 0.57 8.41
N GLN A 274 -7.24 0.44 7.80
CA GLN A 274 -6.17 -0.42 8.31
C GLN A 274 -5.34 0.32 9.38
N TYR A 275 -5.24 -0.26 10.58
CA TYR A 275 -4.57 0.33 11.74
C TYR A 275 -3.30 -0.41 12.13
N ILE A 276 -2.17 0.24 11.85
CA ILE A 276 -0.92 -0.47 11.65
C ILE A 276 0.23 0.42 12.19
N LYS A 277 1.11 -0.17 13.03
CA LYS A 277 1.82 0.45 14.18
C LYS A 277 3.26 -0.11 14.45
N ILE A 278 4.29 0.36 13.73
CA ILE A 278 5.63 -0.32 13.73
C ILE A 278 6.39 -0.26 15.07
N GLN A 279 7.13 -1.34 15.36
CA GLN A 279 8.03 -1.42 16.51
C GLN A 279 9.42 -1.94 16.10
N TYR A 280 10.42 -1.05 16.13
CA TYR A 280 11.84 -1.44 16.01
C TYR A 280 12.30 -2.28 17.22
N PRO A 281 13.26 -3.20 17.05
CA PRO A 281 13.78 -4.01 18.14
C PRO A 281 14.45 -3.14 19.21
N THR A 282 14.31 -3.54 20.47
CA THR A 282 14.88 -2.86 21.63
C THR A 282 16.17 -3.53 22.10
N PHE A 283 17.06 -2.78 22.74
CA PHE A 283 18.33 -3.32 23.25
C PHE A 283 18.18 -4.55 24.19
N PRO A 284 17.16 -4.63 25.07
CA PRO A 284 16.87 -5.86 25.83
C PRO A 284 16.53 -7.08 24.96
N GLU A 285 15.91 -6.90 23.79
CA GLU A 285 15.62 -8.02 22.87
C GLU A 285 16.89 -8.52 22.18
N ILE A 286 17.85 -7.64 21.90
CA ILE A 286 19.18 -8.03 21.39
C ILE A 286 19.96 -8.84 22.46
N LEU A 287 19.87 -8.44 23.73
CA LEU A 287 20.43 -9.20 24.85
C LEU A 287 19.73 -10.56 25.04
N ALA A 288 18.40 -10.61 24.89
CA ALA A 288 17.64 -11.85 24.99
C ALA A 288 18.00 -12.85 23.87
N LEU A 289 18.22 -12.36 22.64
CA LEU A 289 18.70 -13.17 21.52
C LEU A 289 20.11 -13.74 21.81
N CYS A 290 21.04 -12.91 22.28
CA CYS A 290 22.38 -13.33 22.67
C CYS A 290 22.36 -14.41 23.77
N ASN A 291 21.54 -14.20 24.82
CA ASN A 291 21.36 -15.16 25.91
C ASN A 291 20.73 -16.49 25.45
N SER A 292 19.84 -16.44 24.46
CA SER A 292 19.23 -17.64 23.85
C SER A 292 20.27 -18.45 23.07
N THR A 293 21.12 -17.79 22.29
CA THR A 293 22.25 -18.43 21.57
C THR A 293 23.26 -19.04 22.54
N LEU A 294 23.61 -18.33 23.63
CA LEU A 294 24.46 -18.88 24.70
C LEU A 294 23.84 -20.14 25.31
N THR A 295 22.55 -20.11 25.65
CA THR A 295 21.82 -21.25 26.23
C THR A 295 21.85 -22.47 25.30
N LEU A 296 21.62 -22.27 23.99
CA LEU A 296 21.68 -23.34 23.00
C LEU A 296 23.09 -23.94 22.88
N LEU A 297 24.13 -23.11 22.85
CA LEU A 297 25.53 -23.57 22.81
C LEU A 297 25.92 -24.35 24.09
N MET A 298 25.42 -23.94 25.25
CA MET A 298 25.60 -24.68 26.51
C MET A 298 24.90 -26.05 26.48
N CYS A 299 23.69 -26.14 25.91
CA CYS A 299 23.01 -27.42 25.70
C CYS A 299 23.81 -28.35 24.76
N VAL A 300 24.35 -27.82 23.66
CA VAL A 300 25.20 -28.60 22.73
C VAL A 300 26.49 -29.07 23.41
N GLY A 301 27.15 -28.22 24.19
CA GLY A 301 28.35 -28.60 24.96
C GLY A 301 28.06 -29.67 26.02
N PHE A 302 26.89 -29.63 26.66
CA PHE A 302 26.45 -30.67 27.60
C PHE A 302 26.16 -32.01 26.93
N ILE A 303 25.53 -32.01 25.74
CA ILE A 303 25.34 -33.23 24.94
C ILE A 303 26.69 -33.80 24.47
N GLY A 304 27.61 -32.93 24.01
CA GLY A 304 28.96 -33.34 23.63
C GLY A 304 29.74 -33.99 24.78
N LYS A 305 29.56 -33.49 26.02
CA LYS A 305 30.09 -34.12 27.23
C LYS A 305 29.49 -35.51 27.47
N ILE A 306 28.17 -35.68 27.38
CA ILE A 306 27.52 -37.00 27.56
C ILE A 306 28.05 -38.02 26.54
N ILE A 307 28.27 -37.60 25.29
CA ILE A 307 28.86 -38.46 24.24
C ILE A 307 30.34 -38.77 24.51
N GLN A 308 31.07 -37.89 25.22
CA GLN A 308 32.46 -38.13 25.64
C GLN A 308 32.57 -39.00 26.91
N GLU A 309 31.52 -39.08 27.72
CA GLU A 309 31.43 -39.88 28.96
C GLU A 309 30.77 -41.26 28.76
N SER A 310 30.47 -41.63 27.51
CA SER A 310 29.85 -42.90 27.08
C SER A 310 30.76 -43.80 26.24
#